data_AF-A0A520BN57-F1
#
_entry.id   AF-A0A520BN57-F1
#
_cell.length_a   1.000
_cell.length_b   1.000
_cell.length_c   1.000
_cell.angle_alpha   90.00
_cell.angle_beta   90.00
_cell.angle_gamma   90.00
#
_symmetry.space_group_name_H-M   'P 1'
#
loop_
_entity.id
_entity.type
_entity.pdbx_description
1 polymer ?
#
loop_
_entity_poly.entity_id
_entity_poly.type
_entity_poly.pdbx_seq_one_letter_code
_entity_poly.pdbx_strand_id
1 'polypeptide(L)'
;RSSNFSGTASYSTKKTYNLTLRGDAWTPGNKYHFIGEVKFRKMPFDFFGIGNNTSKLDEDRLVQQQIKIQFDAEKAFVKNAYTGASVGFENYDFTDKVIGGIYTTSPILYDRTGGSVIYVGVSQSYDTRNSNNYPTKGFFGRVTYQYAPDFYGGSNFTGSQIKVNVRNFWSLAPKVVLGVQGLYHTVQGTQTPFYLLPQLGNDEIMRGYYTGRYRDENLLAAQAEIRYRFMNRFGIVAFAGGGKVFANSNFSLNDLKPNYGVGGRYFFDTAKGLSVRLDYGVGEKKGNEKRQSGFYISLAEAF
;
A
#
# COMPACT_ATOMS: atom_id res chain seq x y z
N ARG A 1 9.53 20.37 7.60
CA ARG A 1 9.22 19.47 6.47
C ARG A 1 8.03 20.06 5.73
N SER A 2 7.86 19.76 4.45
CA SER A 2 6.70 20.24 3.69
C SER A 2 5.50 19.35 3.93
N SER A 3 4.34 19.95 4.18
CA SER A 3 3.06 19.24 4.16
C SER A 3 2.63 18.99 2.72
N ASN A 4 2.02 17.85 2.46
CA ASN A 4 1.50 17.45 1.16
C ASN A 4 0.07 16.93 1.32
N PHE A 5 -0.81 17.39 0.43
CA PHE A 5 -2.19 16.95 0.35
C PHE A 5 -2.48 16.61 -1.10
N SER A 6 -2.99 15.42 -1.33
CA SER A 6 -3.32 14.94 -2.66
C SER A 6 -4.69 14.27 -2.69
N GLY A 7 -5.34 14.38 -3.84
CA GLY A 7 -6.66 13.82 -4.06
C GLY A 7 -6.77 13.20 -5.44
N THR A 8 -7.53 12.14 -5.56
CA THR A 8 -7.94 11.56 -6.84
C THR A 8 -9.44 11.34 -6.80
N ALA A 9 -10.13 11.88 -7.80
CA ALA A 9 -11.56 11.72 -7.99
C ALA A 9 -11.82 11.19 -9.40
N SER A 10 -12.65 10.17 -9.53
CA SER A 10 -13.11 9.66 -10.82
C SER A 10 -14.55 9.18 -10.71
N TYR A 11 -15.32 9.38 -11.78
CA TYR A 11 -16.68 8.86 -11.94
C TYR A 11 -16.81 8.30 -13.35
N SER A 12 -17.52 7.19 -13.52
CA SER A 12 -17.75 6.58 -14.83
C SER A 12 -19.22 6.52 -15.21
N THR A 13 -19.49 6.38 -16.51
CA THR A 13 -20.84 6.15 -17.04
C THR A 13 -21.48 4.85 -16.53
N LYS A 14 -20.68 3.90 -16.03
CA LYS A 14 -21.14 2.67 -15.37
C LYS A 14 -21.43 2.87 -13.88
N LYS A 15 -21.55 4.11 -13.40
CA LYS A 15 -21.81 4.48 -12.00
C LYS A 15 -20.75 3.94 -11.03
N THR A 16 -19.52 3.74 -11.50
CA THR A 16 -18.37 3.47 -10.63
C THR A 16 -17.76 4.79 -10.22
N TYR A 17 -17.28 4.88 -8.98
CA TYR A 17 -16.65 6.09 -8.47
C TYR A 17 -15.46 5.75 -7.59
N ASN A 18 -14.50 6.66 -7.53
CA ASN A 18 -13.37 6.59 -6.62
C ASN A 18 -13.03 8.01 -6.19
N LEU A 19 -13.09 8.25 -4.88
CA LEU A 19 -12.56 9.43 -4.21
C LEU A 19 -11.52 8.93 -3.22
N THR A 20 -10.28 9.36 -3.39
CA THR A 20 -9.19 9.13 -2.43
C THR A 20 -8.58 10.45 -2.09
N LEU A 21 -8.52 10.79 -0.80
CA LEU A 21 -7.84 11.96 -0.27
C LEU A 21 -6.73 11.47 0.67
N ARG A 22 -5.53 12.00 0.51
CA ARG A 22 -4.37 11.70 1.37
C ARG A 22 -3.77 13.00 1.86
N GLY A 23 -3.37 13.03 3.13
CA GLY A 23 -2.69 14.14 3.77
C GLY A 23 -1.49 13.67 4.58
N ASP A 24 -0.38 14.38 4.46
CA ASP A 24 0.85 14.25 5.25
C ASP A 24 1.22 15.66 5.68
N ALA A 25 0.94 16.00 6.95
CA ALA A 25 1.01 17.37 7.44
C ALA A 25 2.01 17.51 8.58
N TRP A 26 2.88 18.52 8.46
CA TRP A 26 3.90 18.85 9.45
C TRP A 26 3.64 20.23 10.03
N THR A 27 3.68 20.33 11.34
CA THR A 27 3.57 21.62 12.05
C THR A 27 4.91 22.36 12.11
N PRO A 28 4.92 23.67 12.42
CA PRO A 28 6.17 24.43 12.58
C PRO A 28 7.15 23.76 13.54
N GLY A 29 8.42 23.70 13.12
CA GLY A 29 9.47 23.01 13.87
C GLY A 29 9.39 21.48 13.85
N ASN A 30 8.52 20.89 13.03
CA ASN A 30 8.23 19.44 13.00
C ASN A 30 7.85 18.91 14.38
N LYS A 31 7.03 19.64 15.16
CA LYS A 31 6.62 19.19 16.50
C LYS A 31 5.56 18.09 16.46
N TYR A 32 4.68 18.16 15.47
CA TYR A 32 3.60 17.23 15.21
C TYR A 32 3.57 16.83 13.74
N HIS A 33 3.19 15.58 13.51
CA HIS A 33 3.03 14.96 12.21
C HIS A 33 1.65 14.29 12.14
N PHE A 34 0.85 14.67 11.16
CA PHE A 34 -0.50 14.13 10.95
C PHE A 34 -0.56 13.43 9.60
N ILE A 35 -1.03 12.19 9.60
CA ILE A 35 -1.24 11.41 8.37
C ILE A 35 -2.72 11.07 8.29
N GLY A 36 -3.34 11.36 7.15
CA GLY A 36 -4.75 11.10 6.92
C GLY A 36 -4.99 10.43 5.57
N GLU A 37 -5.90 9.46 5.55
CA GLU A 37 -6.44 8.90 4.31
C GLU A 37 -7.96 8.76 4.42
N VAL A 38 -8.67 9.25 3.40
CA VAL A 38 -10.10 9.03 3.22
C VAL A 38 -10.31 8.41 1.85
N LYS A 39 -10.95 7.24 1.80
CA LYS A 39 -11.37 6.59 0.55
C LYS A 39 -12.86 6.36 0.57
N PHE A 40 -13.51 6.77 -0.50
CA PHE A 40 -14.90 6.48 -0.81
C PHE A 40 -14.97 5.98 -2.25
N ARG A 41 -15.21 4.69 -2.44
CA ARG A 41 -15.18 4.09 -3.78
C ARG A 41 -16.22 3.02 -3.98
N LYS A 42 -16.70 2.92 -5.21
CA LYS A 42 -17.45 1.81 -5.76
C LYS A 42 -16.79 1.38 -7.07
N MET A 43 -15.99 0.32 -7.02
CA MET A 43 -15.20 -0.12 -8.16
C MET A 43 -15.24 -1.64 -8.33
N PRO A 44 -15.28 -2.12 -9.57
CA PRO A 44 -15.12 -3.53 -9.84
C PRO A 44 -13.64 -3.94 -9.70
N PHE A 45 -13.40 -5.15 -9.20
CA PHE A 45 -12.07 -5.75 -9.09
C PHE A 45 -12.15 -7.26 -9.32
N ASP A 46 -10.99 -7.87 -9.57
CA ASP A 46 -10.85 -9.30 -9.81
C ASP A 46 -10.32 -9.96 -8.54
N PHE A 47 -11.10 -10.91 -8.01
CA PHE A 47 -10.76 -11.76 -6.90
C PHE A 47 -10.18 -13.07 -7.42
N PHE A 48 -9.21 -13.63 -6.70
CA PHE A 48 -8.46 -14.81 -7.14
C PHE A 48 -8.27 -15.84 -6.02
N GLY A 49 -8.90 -15.61 -4.87
CA GLY A 49 -8.67 -16.38 -3.65
C GLY A 49 -7.68 -15.72 -2.69
N ILE A 50 -7.24 -16.51 -1.74
CA ILE A 50 -6.29 -16.15 -0.67
C ILE A 50 -5.04 -17.01 -0.86
N GLY A 51 -3.88 -16.41 -0.62
CA GLY A 51 -2.57 -17.05 -0.65
C GLY A 51 -1.64 -16.55 -1.74
N ASN A 52 -0.41 -17.09 -1.71
CA ASN A 52 0.67 -16.68 -2.60
C ASN A 52 0.62 -17.35 -3.99
N ASN A 53 -0.20 -18.39 -4.18
CA ASN A 53 -0.14 -19.26 -5.36
C ASN A 53 -1.45 -19.32 -6.17
N THR A 54 -2.34 -18.33 -5.98
CA THR A 54 -3.64 -18.20 -6.66
C THR A 54 -3.54 -18.38 -8.19
N SER A 55 -4.58 -18.95 -8.83
CA SER A 55 -4.61 -19.23 -10.28
C SER A 55 -5.39 -18.16 -11.03
N LYS A 56 -5.01 -17.87 -12.28
CA LYS A 56 -5.78 -16.94 -13.14
C LYS A 56 -7.14 -17.54 -13.52
N LEU A 57 -7.26 -18.87 -13.50
CA LEU A 57 -8.52 -19.58 -13.73
C LEU A 57 -9.55 -19.33 -12.62
N ASP A 58 -9.07 -18.96 -11.43
CA ASP A 58 -9.90 -18.62 -10.28
C ASP A 58 -10.33 -17.14 -10.31
N GLU A 59 -10.24 -16.45 -11.45
CA GLU A 59 -10.68 -15.07 -11.55
C GLU A 59 -12.19 -14.96 -11.33
N ASP A 60 -12.56 -14.13 -10.36
CA ASP A 60 -13.94 -13.88 -9.98
C ASP A 60 -14.19 -12.37 -9.88
N ARG A 61 -15.13 -11.85 -10.67
CA ARG A 61 -15.35 -10.41 -10.82
C ARG A 61 -16.31 -9.92 -9.74
N LEU A 62 -15.82 -9.05 -8.87
CA LEU A 62 -16.62 -8.48 -7.78
C LEU A 62 -16.76 -6.96 -7.95
N VAL A 63 -17.82 -6.39 -7.38
CA VAL A 63 -17.94 -4.94 -7.18
C VAL A 63 -17.79 -4.66 -5.69
N GLN A 64 -16.78 -3.87 -5.35
CA GLN A 64 -16.54 -3.41 -3.99
C GLN A 64 -17.10 -2.00 -3.82
N GLN A 65 -17.94 -1.82 -2.82
CA GLN A 65 -18.22 -0.51 -2.22
C GLN A 65 -17.44 -0.39 -0.91
N GLN A 66 -16.75 0.74 -0.72
CA GLN A 66 -15.85 0.94 0.41
C GLN A 66 -15.89 2.37 0.93
N ILE A 67 -15.94 2.46 2.25
CA ILE A 67 -15.56 3.65 3.02
C ILE A 67 -14.34 3.28 3.85
N LYS A 68 -13.27 4.05 3.76
CA LYS A 68 -12.09 3.89 4.61
C LYS A 68 -11.61 5.25 5.08
N ILE A 69 -11.44 5.39 6.39
CA ILE A 69 -10.91 6.58 7.04
C ILE A 69 -9.77 6.10 7.91
N GLN A 70 -8.59 6.68 7.76
CA GLN A 70 -7.44 6.43 8.61
C GLN A 70 -6.85 7.78 9.01
N PHE A 71 -6.55 7.94 10.29
CA PHE A 71 -5.92 9.14 10.81
C PHE A 71 -4.89 8.78 11.87
N ASP A 72 -3.70 9.34 11.73
CA ASP A 72 -2.61 9.21 12.68
C ASP A 72 -2.17 10.61 13.12
N ALA A 73 -1.96 10.77 14.43
CA ALA A 73 -1.45 12.00 15.03
C ALA A 73 -0.23 11.66 15.88
N GLU A 74 0.94 12.12 15.44
CA GLU A 74 2.23 11.83 16.06
C GLU A 74 2.87 13.11 16.61
N LYS A 75 3.54 13.01 17.75
CA LYS A 75 4.26 14.10 18.41
C LYS A 75 5.74 13.75 18.53
N ALA A 76 6.60 14.72 18.25
CA ALA A 76 8.04 14.61 18.50
C ALA A 76 8.33 14.68 20.01
N PHE A 77 8.87 13.61 20.57
CA PHE A 77 9.37 13.58 21.96
C PHE A 77 10.88 13.74 22.03
N VAL A 78 11.58 13.19 21.05
CA VAL A 78 13.02 13.34 20.85
C VAL A 78 13.28 13.70 19.40
N LYS A 79 14.48 14.23 19.11
CA LYS A 79 14.82 14.69 17.75
C LYS A 79 14.58 13.56 16.73
N ASN A 80 13.80 13.87 15.70
CA ASN A 80 13.44 12.99 14.59
C ASN A 80 12.58 11.76 14.93
N ALA A 81 12.19 11.53 16.19
CA ALA A 81 11.34 10.42 16.57
C ALA A 81 9.97 10.91 17.03
N TYR A 82 8.91 10.27 16.54
CA TYR A 82 7.53 10.67 16.77
C TYR A 82 6.73 9.49 17.30
N THR A 83 5.97 9.73 18.35
CA THR A 83 5.06 8.72 18.93
C THR A 83 3.65 9.28 18.86
N GLY A 84 2.69 8.45 18.48
CA GLY A 84 1.35 8.91 18.16
C GLY A 84 0.24 7.90 18.40
N ALA A 85 -0.98 8.40 18.25
CA ALA A 85 -2.19 7.58 18.22
C ALA A 85 -2.64 7.38 16.78
N SER A 86 -3.30 6.24 16.54
CA SER A 86 -3.80 5.81 15.25
C SER A 86 -5.27 5.42 15.39
N VAL A 87 -6.12 5.95 14.52
CA VAL A 87 -7.54 5.57 14.45
C VAL A 87 -7.91 5.25 13.01
N GLY A 88 -8.76 4.24 12.85
CA GLY A 88 -9.23 3.81 11.55
C GLY A 88 -10.68 3.38 11.59
N PHE A 89 -11.36 3.54 10.47
CA PHE A 89 -12.69 2.99 10.22
C PHE A 89 -12.71 2.45 8.79
N GLU A 90 -13.18 1.22 8.62
CA GLU A 90 -13.39 0.65 7.30
C GLU A 90 -14.76 -0.02 7.24
N ASN A 91 -15.49 0.23 6.16
CA ASN A 91 -16.74 -0.42 5.83
C ASN A 91 -16.68 -0.93 4.39
N TYR A 92 -17.13 -2.17 4.19
CA TYR A 92 -17.14 -2.83 2.91
C TYR A 92 -18.50 -3.44 2.61
N ASP A 93 -18.88 -3.41 1.35
CA ASP A 93 -20.01 -4.14 0.77
C ASP A 93 -19.58 -4.71 -0.58
N PHE A 94 -19.99 -5.94 -0.87
CA PHE A 94 -19.58 -6.66 -2.07
C PHE A 94 -20.77 -7.19 -2.86
N THR A 95 -20.72 -7.00 -4.18
CA THR A 95 -21.65 -7.65 -5.12
C THR A 95 -20.87 -8.58 -6.04
N ASP A 96 -21.20 -9.87 -5.99
CA ASP A 96 -20.67 -10.87 -6.92
C ASP A 96 -21.27 -10.67 -8.32
N LYS A 97 -20.43 -10.73 -9.37
CA LYS A 97 -20.86 -10.67 -10.77
C LYS A 97 -20.81 -12.04 -11.45
N VAL A 98 -20.20 -13.05 -10.84
CA VAL A 98 -20.03 -14.39 -11.40
C VAL A 98 -20.50 -15.43 -10.38
N ILE A 99 -21.78 -15.78 -10.44
CA ILE A 99 -22.36 -16.80 -9.56
C ILE A 99 -21.63 -18.14 -9.76
N GLY A 100 -21.26 -18.79 -8.66
CA GLY A 100 -20.58 -20.08 -8.66
C GLY A 100 -19.07 -20.00 -8.84
N GLY A 101 -18.49 -18.79 -8.91
CA GLY A 101 -17.05 -18.59 -8.84
C GLY A 101 -16.47 -18.91 -7.46
N ILE A 102 -15.15 -18.77 -7.35
CA ILE A 102 -14.42 -19.05 -6.11
C ILE A 102 -14.86 -18.15 -4.95
N TYR A 103 -15.43 -16.98 -5.22
CA TYR A 103 -15.95 -16.10 -4.19
C TYR A 103 -17.14 -16.74 -3.46
N THR A 104 -18.06 -17.31 -4.22
CA THR A 104 -19.25 -17.97 -3.69
C THR A 104 -18.91 -19.34 -3.08
N THR A 105 -17.99 -20.10 -3.70
CA THR A 105 -17.77 -21.51 -3.37
C THR A 105 -16.67 -21.78 -2.34
N SER A 106 -15.71 -20.87 -2.17
CA SER A 106 -14.53 -21.13 -1.34
C SER A 106 -14.86 -21.13 0.16
N PRO A 107 -14.62 -22.24 0.91
CA PRO A 107 -15.02 -22.36 2.31
C PRO A 107 -14.21 -21.51 3.28
N ILE A 108 -13.06 -20.97 2.85
CA ILE A 108 -12.14 -20.17 3.69
C ILE A 108 -12.53 -18.69 3.76
N LEU A 109 -13.59 -18.27 3.05
CA LEU A 109 -14.02 -16.88 3.01
C LEU A 109 -15.04 -16.57 4.10
N TYR A 110 -14.64 -15.71 5.02
CA TYR A 110 -15.50 -15.09 6.03
C TYR A 110 -16.08 -13.76 5.53
N ASP A 111 -17.27 -13.39 6.01
CA ASP A 111 -17.96 -12.12 5.74
C ASP A 111 -18.02 -11.69 4.26
N ARG A 112 -18.49 -12.60 3.38
CA ARG A 112 -18.62 -12.32 1.93
C ARG A 112 -19.57 -11.16 1.60
N THR A 113 -20.43 -10.74 2.51
CA THR A 113 -21.28 -9.56 2.28
C THR A 113 -20.57 -8.25 2.64
N GLY A 114 -19.37 -8.33 3.23
CA GLY A 114 -18.67 -7.20 3.81
C GLY A 114 -19.03 -7.00 5.29
N GLY A 115 -18.50 -5.92 5.86
CA GLY A 115 -18.60 -5.64 7.29
C GLY A 115 -17.95 -4.32 7.66
N SER A 116 -18.08 -3.94 8.92
CA SER A 116 -17.51 -2.71 9.48
C SER A 116 -16.46 -3.03 10.52
N VAL A 117 -15.39 -2.25 10.54
CA VAL A 117 -14.32 -2.38 11.53
C VAL A 117 -13.84 -1.00 11.97
N ILE A 118 -13.65 -0.84 13.26
CA ILE A 118 -12.97 0.32 13.87
C ILE A 118 -11.63 -0.15 14.38
N TYR A 119 -10.60 0.66 14.15
CA TYR A 119 -9.25 0.45 14.63
C TYR A 119 -8.86 1.56 15.60
N VAL A 120 -8.24 1.20 16.71
CA VAL A 120 -7.57 2.11 17.63
C VAL A 120 -6.16 1.60 17.88
N GLY A 121 -5.18 2.49 17.96
CA GLY A 121 -3.80 2.06 17.94
C GLY A 121 -2.78 3.14 18.26
N VAL A 122 -1.52 2.75 18.11
CA VAL A 122 -0.35 3.58 18.37
C VAL A 122 0.60 3.50 17.18
N SER A 123 1.36 4.57 16.97
CA SER A 123 2.42 4.60 15.98
C SER A 123 3.71 5.14 16.56
N GLN A 124 4.82 4.63 16.01
CA GLN A 124 6.17 5.11 16.27
C GLN A 124 6.85 5.33 14.93
N SER A 125 7.40 6.53 14.71
CA SER A 125 8.18 6.83 13.52
C SER A 125 9.52 7.47 13.86
N TYR A 126 10.48 7.31 12.96
CA TYR A 126 11.79 7.95 13.01
C TYR A 126 12.17 8.43 11.61
N ASP A 127 12.34 9.73 11.41
CA ASP A 127 12.54 10.33 10.09
C ASP A 127 13.72 11.32 10.05
N THR A 128 14.80 10.92 9.40
CA THR A 128 16.00 11.72 9.13
C THR A 128 16.15 12.10 7.66
N ARG A 129 15.16 11.79 6.81
CA ARG A 129 15.18 12.15 5.39
C ARG A 129 15.36 13.65 5.21
N ASN A 130 16.15 14.03 4.22
CA ASN A 130 16.37 15.44 3.89
C ASN A 130 15.17 16.11 3.18
N SER A 131 14.28 15.32 2.58
CA SER A 131 13.07 15.79 1.89
C SER A 131 11.98 14.73 2.01
N ASN A 132 10.72 15.16 2.06
CA ASN A 132 9.57 14.26 2.04
C ASN A 132 9.21 13.81 0.61
N ASN A 133 9.33 14.73 -0.36
CA ASN A 133 8.83 14.52 -1.72
C ASN A 133 9.86 13.82 -2.62
N TYR A 134 11.14 14.16 -2.44
CA TYR A 134 12.25 13.57 -3.18
C TYR A 134 13.44 13.34 -2.24
N PRO A 135 13.37 12.31 -1.37
CA PRO A 135 14.47 11.97 -0.48
C PRO A 135 15.71 11.56 -1.29
N THR A 136 16.86 12.16 -0.95
CA THR A 136 18.16 11.79 -1.55
C THR A 136 19.15 11.23 -0.52
N LYS A 137 18.88 11.46 0.77
CA LYS A 137 19.65 10.90 1.87
C LYS A 137 18.80 10.77 3.13
N GLY A 138 19.17 9.82 3.99
CA GLY A 138 18.58 9.62 5.31
C GLY A 138 17.61 8.44 5.36
N PHE A 139 17.05 8.25 6.54
CA PHE A 139 16.25 7.09 6.91
C PHE A 139 14.83 7.50 7.27
N PHE A 140 13.86 6.65 6.96
CA PHE A 140 12.51 6.71 7.50
C PHE A 140 12.09 5.31 7.96
N GLY A 141 11.67 5.20 9.21
CA GLY A 141 11.08 3.99 9.74
C GLY A 141 9.77 4.32 10.43
N ARG A 142 8.73 3.52 10.21
CA ARG A 142 7.46 3.66 10.89
C ARG A 142 6.86 2.32 11.21
N VAL A 143 6.39 2.17 12.44
CA VAL A 143 5.61 1.04 12.93
C VAL A 143 4.27 1.56 13.42
N THR A 144 3.20 0.91 13.00
CA THR A 144 1.84 1.18 13.49
C THR A 144 1.24 -0.13 13.97
N TYR A 145 0.77 -0.16 15.21
CA TYR A 145 -0.03 -1.23 15.78
C TYR A 145 -1.45 -0.72 15.96
N GLN A 146 -2.44 -1.45 15.47
CA GLN A 146 -3.85 -1.15 15.65
C GLN A 146 -4.60 -2.39 16.10
N TYR A 147 -5.51 -2.20 17.06
CA TYR A 147 -6.45 -3.22 17.52
C TYR A 147 -7.87 -2.85 17.05
N ALA A 148 -8.60 -3.86 16.59
CA ALA A 148 -10.01 -3.81 16.26
C ALA A 148 -10.80 -4.50 17.38
N PRO A 149 -11.41 -3.74 18.30
CA PRO A 149 -12.31 -4.31 19.30
C PRO A 149 -13.60 -4.80 18.64
N ASP A 150 -14.29 -5.72 19.31
CA ASP A 150 -15.62 -6.18 18.93
C ASP A 150 -16.68 -5.10 19.21
N PHE A 151 -16.69 -4.05 18.38
CA PHE A 151 -17.60 -2.92 18.54
C PHE A 151 -18.98 -3.19 17.93
N TYR A 152 -19.05 -4.01 16.87
CA TYR A 152 -20.26 -4.27 16.11
C TYR A 152 -20.91 -5.64 16.41
N GLY A 153 -20.21 -6.55 17.11
CA GLY A 153 -20.71 -7.87 17.43
C GLY A 153 -20.84 -8.80 16.22
N GLY A 154 -21.35 -10.01 16.47
CA GLY A 154 -21.70 -10.97 15.42
C GLY A 154 -20.48 -11.54 14.70
N SER A 155 -20.49 -11.51 13.37
CA SER A 155 -19.38 -12.02 12.56
C SER A 155 -18.31 -10.98 12.26
N ASN A 156 -18.46 -9.73 12.72
CA ASN A 156 -17.48 -8.68 12.42
C ASN A 156 -16.08 -9.00 12.96
N PHE A 157 -15.07 -8.55 12.20
CA PHE A 157 -13.68 -8.80 12.54
C PHE A 157 -13.28 -8.18 13.89
N THR A 158 -12.65 -9.02 14.73
CA THR A 158 -11.93 -8.62 15.93
C THR A 158 -10.50 -9.13 15.83
N GLY A 159 -9.53 -8.28 16.16
CA GLY A 159 -8.12 -8.66 16.02
C GLY A 159 -7.17 -7.48 15.98
N SER A 160 -5.97 -7.70 15.46
CA SER A 160 -4.93 -6.68 15.39
C SER A 160 -4.32 -6.59 14.00
N GLN A 161 -3.74 -5.44 13.67
CA GLN A 161 -2.87 -5.29 12.52
C GLN A 161 -1.58 -4.57 12.89
N ILE A 162 -0.48 -4.98 12.29
CA ILE A 162 0.82 -4.33 12.42
C ILE A 162 1.31 -3.95 11.03
N LYS A 163 1.75 -2.71 10.87
CA LYS A 163 2.39 -2.20 9.66
C LYS A 163 3.77 -1.66 9.99
N VAL A 164 4.77 -2.15 9.27
CA VAL A 164 6.16 -1.70 9.34
C VAL A 164 6.58 -1.23 7.96
N ASN A 165 7.06 0.00 7.86
CA ASN A 165 7.57 0.59 6.63
C ASN A 165 8.92 1.22 6.94
N VAL A 166 9.97 0.71 6.31
CA VAL A 166 11.34 1.17 6.48
C VAL A 166 11.91 1.56 5.13
N ARG A 167 12.61 2.70 5.09
CA ARG A 167 13.16 3.28 3.89
C ARG A 167 14.51 3.89 4.21
N ASN A 168 15.48 3.71 3.33
CA ASN A 168 16.75 4.40 3.46
C ASN A 168 17.27 4.87 2.10
N PHE A 169 17.92 6.02 2.10
CA PHE A 169 18.40 6.69 0.90
C PHE A 169 19.87 7.07 1.04
N TRP A 170 20.63 6.81 -0.02
CA TRP A 170 22.04 7.19 -0.15
C TRP A 170 22.25 7.93 -1.45
N SER A 171 22.94 9.08 -1.40
CA SER A 171 23.43 9.77 -2.58
C SER A 171 24.72 9.07 -3.02
N LEU A 172 24.67 8.31 -4.12
CA LEU A 172 25.83 7.55 -4.62
C LEU A 172 26.78 8.44 -5.43
N ALA A 173 26.23 9.41 -6.16
CA ALA A 173 26.97 10.39 -6.95
C ALA A 173 26.11 11.66 -7.10
N PRO A 174 26.64 12.76 -7.66
CA PRO A 174 25.81 13.90 -8.02
C PRO A 174 24.63 13.44 -8.89
N LYS A 175 23.41 13.77 -8.47
CA LYS A 175 22.14 13.41 -9.14
C LYS A 175 21.79 11.91 -9.16
N VAL A 176 22.58 11.03 -8.55
CA VAL A 176 22.31 9.59 -8.46
C VAL A 176 22.02 9.19 -7.02
N VAL A 177 20.86 8.58 -6.80
CA VAL A 177 20.39 8.16 -5.48
C VAL A 177 20.01 6.69 -5.52
N LEU A 178 20.41 5.94 -4.50
CA LEU A 178 19.87 4.62 -4.20
C LEU A 178 18.85 4.75 -3.07
N GLY A 179 17.63 4.30 -3.31
CA GLY A 179 16.60 4.12 -2.30
C GLY A 179 16.33 2.63 -2.09
N VAL A 180 16.17 2.21 -0.84
CA VAL A 180 15.72 0.87 -0.47
C VAL A 180 14.51 0.99 0.43
N GLN A 181 13.49 0.15 0.22
CA GLN A 181 12.29 0.06 1.03
C GLN A 181 12.04 -1.38 1.46
N GLY A 182 11.63 -1.56 2.72
CA GLY A 182 11.02 -2.77 3.24
C GLY A 182 9.62 -2.48 3.79
N LEU A 183 8.69 -3.38 3.54
CA LEU A 183 7.32 -3.32 4.02
C LEU A 183 6.95 -4.67 4.64
N TYR A 184 6.40 -4.63 5.85
CA TYR A 184 5.72 -5.76 6.46
C TYR A 184 4.33 -5.30 6.92
N HIS A 185 3.29 -6.04 6.56
CA HIS A 185 1.93 -5.79 7.01
C HIS A 185 1.30 -7.12 7.39
N THR A 186 0.82 -7.23 8.61
CA THR A 186 0.12 -8.41 9.11
C THR A 186 -1.21 -8.06 9.73
N VAL A 187 -2.17 -8.97 9.61
CA VAL A 187 -3.49 -8.94 10.25
C VAL A 187 -3.67 -10.25 11.00
N GLN A 188 -4.02 -10.14 12.28
CA GLN A 188 -4.15 -11.24 13.23
C GLN A 188 -5.57 -11.28 13.76
N GLY A 189 -6.23 -12.42 13.63
CA GLY A 189 -7.59 -12.66 14.11
C GLY A 189 -8.02 -14.09 13.81
N THR A 190 -9.11 -14.55 14.41
CA THR A 190 -9.58 -15.94 14.25
C THR A 190 -10.37 -16.17 12.96
N GLN A 191 -11.09 -15.16 12.49
CA GLN A 191 -11.88 -15.19 11.27
C GLN A 191 -11.62 -13.91 10.47
N THR A 192 -10.45 -13.80 9.88
CA THR A 192 -10.05 -12.58 9.16
C THR A 192 -10.75 -12.51 7.80
N PRO A 193 -11.64 -11.53 7.55
CA PRO A 193 -12.28 -11.38 6.25
C PRO A 193 -11.26 -11.05 5.16
N PHE A 194 -11.47 -11.60 3.97
CA PHE A 194 -10.51 -11.48 2.85
C PHE A 194 -10.20 -10.03 2.46
N TYR A 195 -11.13 -9.12 2.70
CA TYR A 195 -11.02 -7.71 2.33
C TYR A 195 -10.13 -6.91 3.29
N LEU A 196 -9.83 -7.43 4.48
CA LEU A 196 -8.87 -6.85 5.42
C LEU A 196 -7.44 -7.37 5.19
N LEU A 197 -7.29 -8.48 4.46
CA LEU A 197 -5.99 -9.10 4.24
C LEU A 197 -5.06 -8.17 3.44
N PRO A 198 -3.80 -8.02 3.87
CA PRO A 198 -2.73 -7.39 3.11
C PRO A 198 -2.69 -7.85 1.65
N GLN A 199 -2.54 -6.91 0.72
CA GLN A 199 -2.56 -7.17 -0.72
C GLN A 199 -1.22 -6.83 -1.36
N LEU A 200 -0.66 -7.78 -2.11
CA LEU A 200 0.59 -7.58 -2.84
C LEU A 200 0.35 -6.72 -4.09
N GLY A 201 1.27 -5.79 -4.35
CA GLY A 201 1.27 -4.95 -5.55
C GLY A 201 0.44 -3.68 -5.39
N ASN A 202 1.06 -2.53 -5.66
CA ASN A 202 0.40 -1.24 -5.82
C ASN A 202 1.34 -0.29 -6.59
N ASP A 203 1.05 1.01 -6.60
CA ASP A 203 1.87 2.02 -7.26
C ASP A 203 3.12 2.43 -6.45
N GLU A 204 3.25 1.98 -5.20
CA GLU A 204 4.38 2.29 -4.30
C GLU A 204 5.41 1.15 -4.26
N ILE A 205 4.97 -0.10 -4.09
CA ILE A 205 5.82 -1.30 -3.97
C ILE A 205 5.23 -2.48 -4.75
N MET A 206 6.09 -3.41 -5.17
CA MET A 206 5.69 -4.57 -5.98
C MET A 206 4.95 -4.16 -7.27
N ARG A 207 5.38 -3.05 -7.88
CA ARG A 207 4.88 -2.56 -9.18
C ARG A 207 5.02 -3.66 -10.24
N GLY A 208 3.97 -3.87 -11.02
CA GLY A 208 3.84 -4.94 -12.02
C GLY A 208 2.81 -6.00 -11.66
N TYR A 209 2.41 -6.09 -10.39
CA TYR A 209 1.36 -7.00 -9.92
C TYR A 209 0.01 -6.29 -9.86
N TYR A 210 -1.05 -7.00 -10.24
CA TYR A 210 -2.42 -6.54 -10.02
C TYR A 210 -2.72 -6.54 -8.51
N THR A 211 -3.07 -5.38 -7.96
CA THR A 211 -3.36 -5.24 -6.52
C THR A 211 -4.46 -6.20 -6.09
N GLY A 212 -4.14 -7.08 -5.14
CA GLY A 212 -5.08 -8.11 -4.66
C GLY A 212 -5.09 -9.40 -5.48
N ARG A 213 -4.20 -9.56 -6.47
CA ARG A 213 -3.94 -10.88 -7.08
C ARG A 213 -3.48 -11.91 -6.03
N TYR A 214 -2.64 -11.44 -5.11
CA TYR A 214 -2.19 -12.19 -3.95
C TYR A 214 -2.54 -11.41 -2.69
N ARG A 215 -3.18 -12.08 -1.75
CA ARG A 215 -3.54 -11.55 -0.44
C ARG A 215 -3.47 -12.65 0.59
N ASP A 216 -3.02 -12.35 1.78
CA ASP A 216 -2.97 -13.31 2.89
C ASP A 216 -2.77 -12.55 4.20
N GLU A 217 -2.78 -13.25 5.33
CA GLU A 217 -2.68 -12.67 6.69
C GLU A 217 -1.40 -11.85 6.90
N ASN A 218 -0.34 -12.19 6.19
CA ASN A 218 0.93 -11.46 6.20
C ASN A 218 1.35 -11.07 4.79
N LEU A 219 1.99 -9.91 4.67
CA LEU A 219 2.70 -9.45 3.50
C LEU A 219 4.09 -9.00 3.92
N LEU A 220 5.11 -9.50 3.23
CA LEU A 220 6.49 -9.04 3.33
C LEU A 220 6.98 -8.66 1.93
N ALA A 221 7.53 -7.46 1.77
CA ALA A 221 8.08 -7.01 0.50
C ALA A 221 9.29 -6.11 0.70
N ALA A 222 10.24 -6.18 -0.21
CA ALA A 222 11.38 -5.27 -0.27
C ALA A 222 11.67 -4.87 -1.71
N GLN A 223 12.12 -3.64 -1.92
CA GLN A 223 12.55 -3.15 -3.23
C GLN A 223 13.72 -2.16 -3.10
N ALA A 224 14.52 -2.10 -4.14
CA ALA A 224 15.54 -1.09 -4.36
C ALA A 224 15.20 -0.29 -5.62
N GLU A 225 15.51 1.01 -5.61
CA GLU A 225 15.33 1.91 -6.73
C GLU A 225 16.57 2.79 -6.88
N ILE A 226 17.18 2.76 -8.07
CA ILE A 226 18.21 3.72 -8.46
C ILE A 226 17.56 4.87 -9.23
N ARG A 227 17.83 6.10 -8.80
CA ARG A 227 17.24 7.32 -9.35
C ARG A 227 18.34 8.17 -9.95
N TYR A 228 18.15 8.63 -11.19
CA TYR A 228 19.06 9.55 -11.86
C TYR A 228 18.32 10.78 -12.36
N ARG A 229 18.54 11.93 -11.71
CA ARG A 229 17.97 13.24 -12.09
C ARG A 229 18.93 14.00 -13.00
N PHE A 230 19.03 13.57 -14.25
CA PHE A 230 20.00 14.09 -15.21
C PHE A 230 19.80 15.60 -15.53
N MET A 231 18.54 16.06 -15.54
CA MET A 231 18.17 17.48 -15.70
C MET A 231 17.34 17.96 -14.51
N ASN A 232 17.25 19.28 -14.32
CA ASN A 232 16.48 19.84 -13.22
C ASN A 232 15.01 19.39 -13.23
N ARG A 233 14.40 19.23 -14.41
CA ARG A 233 13.00 18.81 -14.58
C ARG A 233 12.80 17.35 -14.95
N PHE A 234 13.85 16.59 -15.24
CA PHE A 234 13.72 15.23 -15.72
C PHE A 234 14.60 14.25 -14.95
N GLY A 235 14.03 13.10 -14.65
CA GLY A 235 14.75 11.98 -14.07
C GLY A 235 14.25 10.66 -14.62
N ILE A 236 15.08 9.64 -14.43
CA ILE A 236 14.73 8.25 -14.71
C ILE A 236 15.00 7.41 -13.46
N VAL A 237 14.28 6.30 -13.35
CA VAL A 237 14.50 5.30 -12.30
C VAL A 237 14.55 3.91 -12.90
N ALA A 238 15.30 3.03 -12.24
CA ALA A 238 15.18 1.59 -12.41
C ALA A 238 14.98 0.97 -11.02
N PHE A 239 14.10 -0.01 -10.93
CA PHE A 239 13.78 -0.66 -9.66
C PHE A 239 13.72 -2.16 -9.81
N ALA A 240 14.03 -2.86 -8.72
CA ALA A 240 13.89 -4.29 -8.57
C ALA A 240 13.56 -4.64 -7.12
N GLY A 241 12.86 -5.74 -6.90
CA GLY A 241 12.43 -6.16 -5.58
C GLY A 241 11.79 -7.53 -5.59
N GLY A 242 11.23 -7.88 -4.44
CA GLY A 242 10.45 -9.09 -4.29
C GLY A 242 9.61 -9.05 -3.04
N GLY A 243 8.55 -9.84 -3.04
CA GLY A 243 7.63 -9.91 -1.92
C GLY A 243 6.74 -11.14 -1.98
N LYS A 244 6.03 -11.38 -0.89
CA LYS A 244 5.20 -12.55 -0.69
C LYS A 244 4.08 -12.23 0.27
N VAL A 245 2.97 -12.93 0.09
CA VAL A 245 1.93 -13.05 1.11
C VAL A 245 1.93 -14.45 1.71
N PHE A 246 1.60 -14.60 2.98
CA PHE A 246 1.57 -15.91 3.64
C PHE A 246 0.65 -15.94 4.87
N ALA A 247 0.10 -17.12 5.15
CA ALA A 247 -0.69 -17.39 6.34
C ALA A 247 0.18 -17.45 7.60
N ASN A 248 -0.40 -17.16 8.76
CA ASN A 248 0.28 -17.12 10.06
C ASN A 248 1.00 -18.43 10.43
N SER A 249 0.48 -19.57 9.98
CA SER A 249 1.05 -20.89 10.21
C SER A 249 2.24 -21.22 9.30
N ASN A 250 2.55 -20.39 8.30
CA ASN A 250 3.48 -20.74 7.22
C ASN A 250 4.43 -19.59 6.86
N PHE A 251 5.41 -19.34 7.73
CA PHE A 251 6.52 -18.45 7.40
C PHE A 251 7.59 -19.19 6.58
N SER A 252 7.76 -18.79 5.32
CA SER A 252 8.85 -19.27 4.46
C SER A 252 9.21 -18.24 3.41
N LEU A 253 10.51 -18.07 3.17
CA LEU A 253 11.06 -17.21 2.12
C LEU A 253 11.05 -17.86 0.73
N ASN A 254 10.54 -19.08 0.58
CA ASN A 254 10.33 -19.70 -0.72
C ASN A 254 9.21 -18.98 -1.49
N ASP A 255 9.13 -19.15 -2.81
CA ASP A 255 8.07 -18.57 -3.67
C ASP A 255 7.95 -17.03 -3.57
N LEU A 256 9.07 -16.34 -3.31
CA LEU A 256 9.13 -14.89 -3.42
C LEU A 256 8.79 -14.46 -4.85
N LYS A 257 7.85 -13.54 -4.96
CA LYS A 257 7.43 -12.97 -6.23
C LYS A 257 8.39 -11.85 -6.60
N PRO A 258 9.17 -11.96 -7.68
CA PRO A 258 10.09 -10.91 -8.09
C PRO A 258 9.32 -9.77 -8.76
N ASN A 259 9.84 -8.53 -8.66
CA ASN A 259 9.37 -7.42 -9.46
C ASN A 259 10.56 -6.60 -9.97
N TYR A 260 10.45 -6.04 -11.17
CA TYR A 260 11.43 -5.09 -11.69
C TYR A 260 10.78 -4.16 -12.71
N GLY A 261 11.41 -3.03 -12.98
CA GLY A 261 10.88 -2.07 -13.93
C GLY A 261 11.69 -0.80 -14.03
N VAL A 262 11.14 0.13 -14.82
CA VAL A 262 11.75 1.42 -15.09
C VAL A 262 10.69 2.51 -15.04
N GLY A 263 11.12 3.75 -14.87
CA GLY A 263 10.19 4.87 -14.89
C GLY A 263 10.83 6.21 -15.21
N GLY A 264 9.99 7.15 -15.63
CA GLY A 264 10.33 8.54 -15.86
C GLY A 264 9.78 9.44 -14.74
N ARG A 265 10.43 10.58 -14.56
CA ARG A 265 10.02 11.65 -13.64
C ARG A 265 10.00 12.98 -14.39
N TYR A 266 8.90 13.71 -14.27
CA TYR A 266 8.82 15.11 -14.64
C TYR A 266 8.60 15.97 -13.39
N PHE A 267 9.59 16.77 -13.02
CA PHE A 267 9.52 17.65 -11.85
C PHE A 267 8.85 18.98 -12.22
N PHE A 268 7.59 19.14 -11.83
CA PHE A 268 6.84 20.37 -12.05
C PHE A 268 7.26 21.46 -11.06
N ASP A 269 7.51 21.10 -9.80
CA ASP A 269 8.15 21.96 -8.80
C ASP A 269 9.54 21.41 -8.44
N THR A 270 10.55 21.96 -9.09
CA THR A 270 11.94 21.53 -8.93
C THR A 270 12.55 21.87 -7.58
N ALA A 271 12.03 22.91 -6.90
CA ALA A 271 12.53 23.37 -5.61
C ALA A 271 12.01 22.49 -4.47
N LYS A 272 10.74 22.06 -4.55
CA LYS A 272 10.14 21.12 -3.59
C LYS A 272 10.32 19.66 -3.96
N GLY A 273 10.89 19.36 -5.13
CA GLY A 273 11.10 18.01 -5.62
C GLY A 273 9.79 17.28 -5.92
N LEU A 274 8.74 18.01 -6.32
CA LEU A 274 7.47 17.39 -6.70
C LEU A 274 7.50 16.97 -8.17
N SER A 275 7.12 15.72 -8.42
CA SER A 275 7.15 15.12 -9.74
C SER A 275 5.85 14.42 -10.12
N VAL A 276 5.58 14.36 -11.40
CA VAL A 276 4.72 13.35 -12.01
C VAL A 276 5.60 12.15 -12.38
N ARG A 277 5.13 10.96 -12.03
CA ARG A 277 5.84 9.69 -12.20
C ARG A 277 5.11 8.82 -13.22
N LEU A 278 5.87 8.23 -14.14
CA LEU A 278 5.42 7.25 -15.11
C LEU A 278 6.27 5.99 -14.95
N ASP A 279 5.71 4.92 -14.40
CA ASP A 279 6.44 3.66 -14.17
C ASP A 279 5.83 2.52 -14.97
N TYR A 280 6.69 1.64 -15.48
CA TYR A 280 6.30 0.33 -16.00
C TYR A 280 6.97 -0.76 -15.19
N GLY A 281 6.16 -1.57 -14.50
CA GLY A 281 6.61 -2.68 -13.67
C GLY A 281 6.27 -4.02 -14.31
N VAL A 282 7.13 -5.00 -14.08
CA VAL A 282 7.01 -6.39 -14.53
C VAL A 282 7.14 -7.31 -13.34
N GLY A 283 6.19 -8.24 -13.22
CA GLY A 283 6.17 -9.29 -12.22
C GLY A 283 6.46 -10.67 -12.81
N GLU A 284 6.07 -11.69 -12.06
CA GLU A 284 6.26 -13.08 -12.42
C GLU A 284 5.45 -13.48 -13.67
N LYS A 285 5.91 -14.56 -14.30
CA LYS A 285 5.18 -15.28 -15.33
C LYS A 285 4.97 -16.71 -14.82
N LYS A 286 3.76 -17.03 -14.37
CA LYS A 286 3.40 -18.43 -14.09
C LYS A 286 3.28 -19.18 -15.43
N GLY A 287 3.63 -20.46 -15.46
CA GLY A 287 3.77 -21.23 -16.70
C GLY A 287 2.58 -21.14 -17.66
N ASN A 288 1.36 -21.19 -17.10
CA ASN A 288 0.10 -21.17 -17.86
C ASN A 288 -0.57 -19.78 -17.88
N GLU A 289 0.11 -18.73 -17.45
CA GLU A 289 -0.45 -17.38 -17.35
C GLU A 289 0.36 -16.37 -18.17
N LYS A 290 -0.31 -15.30 -18.61
CA LYS A 290 0.42 -14.14 -19.13
C LYS A 290 1.29 -13.55 -18.04
N ARG A 291 2.45 -13.03 -18.42
CA ARG A 291 3.34 -12.31 -17.50
C ARG A 291 2.58 -11.13 -16.91
N GLN A 292 2.69 -10.95 -15.59
CA GLN A 292 2.09 -9.79 -14.93
C GLN A 292 2.92 -8.54 -15.23
N SER A 293 2.24 -7.46 -15.59
CA SER A 293 2.84 -6.14 -15.73
C SER A 293 1.82 -5.05 -15.46
N GLY A 294 2.30 -3.83 -15.21
CA GLY A 294 1.46 -2.68 -14.90
C GLY A 294 2.13 -1.38 -15.29
N PHE A 295 1.31 -0.43 -15.75
CA PHE A 295 1.71 0.95 -16.00
C PHE A 295 1.08 1.86 -14.95
N TYR A 296 1.85 2.78 -14.40
CA TYR A 296 1.46 3.62 -13.27
C TYR A 296 1.72 5.08 -13.58
N ILE A 297 0.71 5.92 -13.34
CA ILE A 297 0.83 7.37 -13.32
C ILE A 297 0.51 7.83 -11.90
N SER A 298 1.45 8.49 -11.24
CA SER A 298 1.28 8.93 -9.85
C SER A 298 2.00 10.25 -9.60
N LEU A 299 1.68 10.90 -8.48
CA LEU A 299 2.35 12.10 -8.02
C LEU A 299 3.37 11.71 -6.95
N ALA A 300 4.53 12.38 -6.96
CA ALA A 300 5.69 12.11 -6.12
C ALA A 300 6.35 10.73 -6.38
N GLU A 301 7.42 10.46 -5.62
CA GLU A 301 8.16 9.19 -5.69
C GLU A 301 7.38 8.02 -5.12
N ALA A 302 7.76 6.80 -5.51
CA ALA A 302 7.16 5.56 -5.04
C ALA A 302 7.29 5.38 -3.52
N PHE A 303 8.42 5.83 -2.96
CA PHE A 303 8.73 5.77 -1.54
C PHE A 303 9.82 6.77 -1.12
#